data_AF-A0A8T3WXH2-F1
#
_entry.id   AF-A0A8T3WXH2-F1
#
_cell.length_a   1.000
_cell.length_b   1.000
_cell.length_c   1.000
_cell.angle_alpha   90.00
_cell.angle_beta   90.00
_cell.angle_gamma   90.00
#
_symmetry.space_group_name_H-M   'P 1'
#
loop_
_entity.id
_entity.type
_entity.pdbx_description
1 polymer ?
#
loop_
_entity_poly.entity_id
_entity_poly.type
_entity_poly.pdbx_seq_one_letter_code
_entity_poly.pdbx_strand_id
1 'polypeptide(L)'
;MKAALRTQRKTGNMLPGPFSFSALLVLAVFFASPALAVNSSSVLLINLHYDRGEITYKDKLVKCGYAPDYRIQPGEGYVAELRGQKDELLYSFTFEVPTKVVAEISDPLFKKISGGIITLNTTDFVLQFPHFSDAKEVVVLNPRKFKVMGVSLQEEQFVPQRPAWWWLLLLLLLVIAACLVYRHLKKEE
;
A
#
# COMPACT_ATOMS: atom_id res chain seq x y z
N MET A 1 -39.33 71.74 -1.38
CA MET A 1 -38.06 71.24 -0.80
C MET A 1 -38.37 70.22 0.27
N LYS A 2 -38.37 68.92 -0.04
CA LYS A 2 -38.63 67.81 0.90
C LYS A 2 -37.29 67.17 1.24
N ALA A 3 -36.81 67.39 2.47
CA ALA A 3 -35.59 66.79 2.97
C ALA A 3 -35.80 65.29 3.24
N ALA A 4 -35.05 64.46 2.51
CA ALA A 4 -35.05 63.01 2.64
C ALA A 4 -34.15 62.60 3.81
N LEU A 5 -34.75 62.15 4.91
CA LEU A 5 -34.06 61.51 6.03
C LEU A 5 -33.66 60.09 5.64
N ARG A 6 -32.39 59.92 5.25
CA ARG A 6 -31.73 58.63 5.04
C ARG A 6 -31.36 58.05 6.41
N THR A 7 -32.20 57.19 6.95
CA THR A 7 -31.92 56.42 8.17
C THR A 7 -30.88 55.36 7.84
N GLN A 8 -29.61 55.60 8.20
CA GLN A 8 -28.58 54.56 8.16
C GLN A 8 -28.94 53.47 9.16
N ARG A 9 -29.40 52.31 8.66
CA ARG A 9 -29.46 51.07 9.44
C ARG A 9 -28.02 50.64 9.72
N LYS A 10 -27.58 50.89 10.94
CA LYS A 10 -26.36 50.33 11.53
C LYS A 10 -26.53 48.81 11.53
N THR A 11 -26.03 48.13 10.50
CA THR A 11 -25.88 46.67 10.50
C THR A 11 -24.86 46.35 11.58
N GLY A 12 -25.36 46.03 12.78
CA GLY A 12 -24.54 45.56 13.87
C GLY A 12 -23.78 44.34 13.38
N ASN A 13 -22.46 44.43 13.36
CA ASN A 13 -21.58 43.29 13.17
C ASN A 13 -21.92 42.28 14.27
N MET A 14 -22.75 41.30 13.95
CA MET A 14 -22.95 40.11 14.78
C MET A 14 -21.62 39.38 14.77
N LEU A 15 -20.81 39.67 15.78
CA LEU A 15 -19.63 38.87 16.08
C LEU A 15 -20.10 37.42 16.19
N PRO A 16 -19.45 36.48 15.48
CA PRO A 16 -19.81 35.07 15.57
C PRO A 16 -19.74 34.66 17.05
N GLY A 17 -20.86 34.14 17.56
CA GLY A 17 -20.95 33.70 18.95
C GLY A 17 -19.85 32.69 19.29
N PRO A 18 -19.48 32.56 20.58
CA PRO A 18 -18.41 31.66 20.99
C PRO A 18 -18.69 30.26 20.45
N PHE A 19 -17.81 29.77 19.56
CA PHE A 19 -17.89 28.42 19.04
C PHE A 19 -18.08 27.46 20.20
N SER A 20 -19.22 26.78 20.25
CA SER A 20 -19.56 25.91 21.37
C SER A 20 -18.53 24.79 21.45
N PHE A 21 -17.96 24.56 22.63
CA PHE A 21 -16.99 23.51 22.89
C PHE A 21 -17.45 22.13 22.37
N SER A 22 -18.77 21.91 22.33
CA SER A 22 -19.42 20.74 21.75
C SER A 22 -19.17 20.55 20.25
N ALA A 23 -19.17 21.62 19.44
CA ALA A 23 -18.92 21.52 18.00
C ALA A 23 -17.48 21.08 17.71
N LEU A 24 -16.53 21.51 18.54
CA LEU A 24 -15.11 21.18 18.41
C LEU A 24 -14.85 19.71 18.81
N LEU A 25 -15.56 19.21 19.81
CA LEU A 25 -15.47 17.81 20.25
C LEU A 25 -16.07 16.85 19.21
N VAL A 26 -17.21 17.21 18.59
CA VAL A 26 -17.81 16.41 17.50
C VAL A 26 -16.88 16.36 16.28
N LEU A 27 -16.25 17.49 15.94
CA LEU A 27 -15.27 17.54 14.85
C LEU A 27 -14.05 16.65 15.15
N ALA A 28 -13.53 16.68 16.38
CA ALA A 28 -12.41 15.83 16.80
C ALA A 28 -12.74 14.34 16.73
N VAL A 29 -13.97 13.93 17.09
CA VAL A 29 -14.43 12.54 16.97
C VAL A 29 -14.52 12.11 15.50
N PHE A 30 -14.98 12.99 14.61
CA PHE A 30 -15.05 12.72 13.16
C PHE A 30 -13.66 12.50 12.55
N PHE A 31 -12.66 13.28 12.97
CA PHE A 31 -11.28 13.13 12.50
C PHE A 31 -10.51 11.98 13.16
N ALA A 32 -10.99 11.43 14.28
CA ALA A 32 -10.37 10.26 14.92
C ALA A 32 -10.76 8.92 14.28
N SER A 33 -11.82 8.88 13.46
CA SER A 33 -12.38 7.65 12.90
C SER A 33 -11.56 6.93 11.81
N PRO A 34 -10.83 7.61 10.89
CA PRO A 34 -10.16 6.92 9.78
C PRO A 34 -8.91 6.12 10.20
N ALA A 35 -8.42 6.25 11.43
CA ALA A 35 -7.24 5.53 11.91
C ALA A 35 -7.50 4.04 12.25
N LEU A 36 -8.78 3.61 12.32
CA LEU A 36 -9.13 2.31 12.91
C LEU A 36 -9.35 1.16 11.91
N ALA A 37 -9.36 1.38 10.59
CA ALA A 37 -9.91 0.33 9.71
C ALA A 37 -9.31 0.23 8.30
N VAL A 38 -7.99 0.33 8.15
CA VAL A 38 -7.33 -0.23 6.96
C VAL A 38 -6.25 -1.20 7.42
N ASN A 39 -6.69 -2.39 7.83
CA ASN A 39 -5.85 -3.58 7.80
C ASN A 39 -5.64 -3.94 6.33
N SER A 40 -4.96 -3.09 5.56
CA SER A 40 -4.49 -3.48 4.24
C SER A 40 -3.48 -4.60 4.46
N SER A 41 -3.79 -5.81 4.01
CA SER A 41 -2.79 -6.86 3.93
C SER A 41 -1.62 -6.31 3.11
N SER A 42 -0.42 -6.38 3.66
CA SER A 42 0.78 -6.14 2.87
C SER A 42 1.14 -7.42 2.12
N VAL A 43 1.68 -7.25 0.93
CA VAL A 43 2.16 -8.33 0.08
C VAL A 43 3.63 -8.08 -0.25
N LEU A 44 4.41 -9.14 -0.17
CA LEU A 44 5.82 -9.16 -0.58
C LEU A 44 5.88 -9.58 -2.05
N LEU A 45 6.46 -8.73 -2.88
CA LEU A 45 6.76 -9.00 -4.28
C LEU A 45 8.24 -9.33 -4.42
N ILE A 46 8.54 -10.45 -5.05
CA ILE A 46 9.90 -10.86 -5.43
C ILE A 46 9.96 -10.83 -6.96
N ASN A 47 10.64 -9.84 -7.51
CA ASN A 47 10.82 -9.71 -8.95
C ASN A 47 12.00 -10.58 -9.38
N LEU A 48 11.75 -11.41 -10.38
CA LEU A 48 12.69 -12.40 -10.89
C LEU A 48 12.85 -12.22 -12.40
N HIS A 49 14.02 -12.63 -12.88
CA HIS A 49 14.31 -12.71 -14.29
C HIS A 49 14.64 -14.15 -14.66
N TYR A 50 14.01 -14.62 -15.73
CA TYR A 50 14.30 -15.91 -16.32
C TYR A 50 15.07 -15.74 -17.63
N ASP A 51 16.13 -16.52 -17.81
CA ASP A 51 16.84 -16.66 -19.08
C ASP A 51 17.25 -18.12 -19.31
N ARG A 52 16.63 -18.78 -20.28
CA ARG A 52 16.98 -20.13 -20.78
C ARG A 52 17.20 -21.20 -19.71
N GLY A 53 16.41 -21.18 -18.64
CA GLY A 53 16.45 -22.18 -17.56
C GLY A 53 17.05 -21.65 -16.26
N GLU A 54 17.71 -20.49 -16.31
CA GLU A 54 18.24 -19.82 -15.14
C GLU A 54 17.21 -18.82 -14.59
N ILE A 55 17.02 -18.81 -13.27
CA ILE A 55 16.18 -17.83 -12.56
C ILE A 55 17.11 -16.99 -11.69
N THR A 56 17.09 -15.68 -11.92
CA THR A 56 17.91 -14.70 -11.19
C THR A 56 17.01 -13.74 -10.42
N TYR A 57 17.45 -13.34 -9.24
CA TYR A 57 16.78 -12.35 -8.40
C TYR A 57 17.08 -10.93 -8.91
N LYS A 58 16.05 -10.08 -9.02
CA LYS A 58 16.20 -8.66 -9.35
C LYS A 58 16.08 -7.78 -8.11
N ASP A 59 14.89 -7.73 -7.53
CA ASP A 59 14.57 -6.89 -6.39
C ASP A 59 13.34 -7.42 -5.63
N LYS A 60 13.06 -6.80 -4.48
CA LYS A 60 11.89 -7.09 -3.65
C LYS A 60 11.18 -5.80 -3.27
N LEU A 61 9.87 -5.87 -3.15
CA LEU A 61 9.03 -4.73 -2.77
C LEU A 61 7.88 -5.19 -1.87
N VAL A 62 7.68 -4.49 -0.75
CA VAL A 62 6.47 -4.64 0.07
C VAL A 62 5.48 -3.54 -0.29
N LYS A 63 4.25 -3.92 -0.63
CA LYS A 63 3.17 -2.96 -0.91
C LYS A 63 1.85 -3.40 -0.28
N CYS A 64 0.91 -2.47 -0.16
CA CYS A 64 -0.46 -2.79 0.21
C CYS A 64 -1.13 -3.55 -0.95
N GLY A 65 -1.78 -4.69 -0.68
CA GLY A 65 -2.46 -5.47 -1.70
C GLY A 65 -3.03 -6.79 -1.20
N TYR A 66 -3.66 -7.55 -2.09
CA TYR A 66 -4.20 -8.87 -1.76
C TYR A 66 -3.25 -9.95 -2.27
N ALA A 67 -2.97 -10.95 -1.44
CA ALA A 67 -2.24 -12.13 -1.87
C ALA A 67 -3.08 -12.91 -2.90
N PRO A 68 -2.45 -13.56 -3.90
CA PRO A 68 -3.16 -14.31 -4.92
C PRO A 68 -3.92 -15.50 -4.32
N ASP A 69 -5.03 -15.89 -4.96
CA ASP A 69 -5.78 -17.08 -4.56
C ASP A 69 -4.96 -18.35 -4.86
N TYR A 70 -4.54 -19.02 -3.79
CA TYR A 70 -3.69 -20.20 -3.85
C TYR A 70 -4.47 -21.50 -4.12
N ARG A 71 -5.79 -21.44 -4.34
CA ARG A 71 -6.58 -22.61 -4.70
C ARG A 71 -6.31 -23.09 -6.12
N ILE A 72 -5.77 -22.23 -6.98
CA ILE A 72 -5.44 -22.54 -8.37
C ILE A 72 -3.92 -22.53 -8.51
N GLN A 73 -3.32 -23.71 -8.40
CA GLN A 73 -1.89 -23.93 -8.60
C GLN A 73 -1.69 -25.01 -9.66
N PRO A 74 -0.63 -24.93 -10.48
CA PRO A 74 -0.28 -26.02 -11.38
C PRO A 74 0.08 -27.27 -10.56
N GLY A 75 -0.23 -28.45 -11.11
CA GLY A 75 0.09 -29.72 -10.44
C GLY A 75 1.59 -30.01 -10.38
N GLU A 76 2.36 -29.42 -11.29
CA GLU A 76 3.82 -29.53 -11.38
C GLU A 76 4.45 -28.15 -11.59
N GLY A 77 5.74 -28.03 -11.29
CA GLY A 77 6.47 -26.77 -11.49
C GLY A 77 7.51 -26.50 -10.41
N TYR A 78 7.95 -25.26 -10.37
CA TYR A 78 8.80 -24.75 -9.30
C TYR A 78 7.97 -24.57 -8.04
N VAL A 79 8.60 -24.67 -6.88
CA VAL A 79 7.97 -24.36 -5.60
C VAL A 79 8.66 -23.17 -4.98
N ALA A 80 7.87 -22.19 -4.57
CA ALA A 80 8.36 -21.08 -3.79
C ALA A 80 7.95 -21.28 -2.32
N GLU A 81 8.92 -21.20 -1.41
CA GLU A 81 8.71 -21.33 0.03
C GLU A 81 9.10 -20.01 0.70
N LEU A 82 8.21 -19.48 1.53
CA LEU A 82 8.51 -18.37 2.43
C LEU A 82 8.83 -18.96 3.80
N ARG A 83 10.05 -18.73 4.29
CA ARG A 83 10.54 -19.29 5.56
C ARG A 83 10.74 -18.21 6.61
N GLY A 84 10.37 -18.52 7.84
CA GLY A 84 10.52 -17.66 9.01
C GLY A 84 11.92 -17.68 9.60
N GLN A 85 12.15 -16.88 10.64
CA GLN A 85 13.44 -16.78 11.32
C GLN A 85 13.94 -18.12 11.90
N LYS A 86 13.03 -18.99 12.34
CA LYS A 86 13.34 -20.31 12.90
C LYS A 86 13.33 -21.42 11.85
N ASP A 87 13.44 -21.06 10.56
CA ASP A 87 13.31 -21.99 9.42
C ASP A 87 11.91 -22.65 9.35
N GLU A 88 10.90 -22.07 9.99
CA GLU A 88 9.51 -22.53 9.86
C GLU A 88 8.93 -22.15 8.50
N LEU A 89 8.16 -23.05 7.89
CA LEU A 89 7.48 -22.77 6.62
C LEU A 89 6.24 -21.90 6.89
N LEU A 90 6.29 -20.62 6.50
CA LEU A 90 5.19 -19.68 6.67
C LEU A 90 4.18 -19.76 5.53
N TYR A 91 4.68 -19.97 4.30
CA TYR A 91 3.84 -20.04 3.11
C TYR A 91 4.54 -20.83 2.00
N SER A 92 3.77 -21.51 1.15
CA SER A 92 4.31 -22.23 -0.01
C SER A 92 3.30 -22.27 -1.16
N PHE A 93 3.79 -22.18 -2.39
CA PHE A 93 2.98 -22.43 -3.59
C PHE A 93 3.83 -22.94 -4.75
N THR A 94 3.19 -23.64 -5.69
CA THR A 94 3.76 -24.12 -6.94
C THR A 94 3.48 -23.11 -8.06
N PHE A 95 4.45 -22.89 -8.94
CA PHE A 95 4.32 -22.00 -10.10
C PHE A 95 5.05 -22.54 -11.33
N GLU A 96 4.58 -22.11 -12.50
CA GLU A 96 5.30 -22.25 -13.76
C GLU A 96 5.92 -20.90 -14.13
N VAL A 97 7.12 -20.92 -14.74
CA VAL A 97 7.71 -19.70 -15.29
C VAL A 97 6.84 -19.26 -16.48
N PRO A 98 6.41 -17.98 -16.57
CA PRO A 98 5.50 -17.51 -17.61
C PRO A 98 6.22 -17.32 -18.95
N THR A 99 6.73 -18.41 -19.53
CA THR A 99 7.39 -18.42 -20.85
C THR A 99 6.40 -18.53 -21.99
N LYS A 100 5.13 -18.85 -21.73
CA LYS A 100 4.11 -19.02 -22.77
C LYS A 100 3.24 -17.76 -22.86
N VAL A 101 3.25 -17.09 -24.01
CA VAL A 101 2.34 -15.99 -24.31
C VAL A 101 1.36 -16.45 -25.38
N VAL A 102 0.07 -16.28 -25.12
CA VAL A 102 -0.96 -16.48 -26.14
C VAL A 102 -0.99 -15.23 -27.01
N ALA A 103 -0.63 -15.40 -28.28
CA ALA A 103 -0.66 -14.32 -29.27
C ALA A 103 -1.79 -14.56 -30.25
N GLU A 104 -2.63 -13.55 -30.42
CA GLU A 104 -3.68 -13.50 -31.43
C GLU A 104 -3.24 -12.55 -32.54
N ILE A 105 -3.23 -13.06 -33.77
CA ILE A 105 -2.92 -12.29 -34.96
C ILE A 105 -4.21 -12.20 -35.77
N SER A 106 -4.73 -10.98 -35.89
CA SER A 106 -5.82 -10.65 -36.79
C SER A 106 -5.23 -10.27 -38.14
N ASP A 107 -5.51 -11.07 -39.18
CA ASP A 107 -5.15 -10.71 -40.54
C ASP A 107 -6.34 -9.99 -41.22
N PRO A 108 -6.25 -8.67 -41.47
CA PRO A 108 -7.34 -7.91 -42.07
C PRO A 108 -7.55 -8.25 -43.56
N LEU A 109 -6.54 -8.77 -44.26
CA LEU A 109 -6.67 -9.19 -45.66
C LEU A 109 -7.46 -10.50 -45.78
N PHE A 110 -7.23 -11.44 -44.86
CA PHE A 110 -7.93 -12.74 -44.89
C PHE A 110 -9.16 -12.82 -43.97
N LYS A 111 -9.48 -11.75 -43.24
CA LYS A 111 -10.59 -11.70 -42.25
C LYS A 111 -10.58 -12.91 -41.30
N LYS A 112 -9.39 -13.40 -40.96
CA LYS A 112 -9.19 -14.60 -40.13
C LYS A 112 -8.44 -14.20 -38.87
N ILE A 113 -8.94 -14.66 -37.72
CA ILE A 113 -8.20 -14.62 -36.46
C ILE A 113 -7.42 -15.93 -36.38
N SER A 114 -6.10 -15.83 -36.32
CA SER A 114 -5.21 -16.95 -36.04
C SER A 114 -4.55 -16.72 -34.69
N GLY A 115 -4.46 -17.76 -33.87
CA GLY A 115 -3.80 -17.71 -32.57
C GLY A 115 -2.71 -18.77 -32.47
N GLY A 116 -1.76 -18.53 -31.59
CA GLY A 116 -0.69 -19.47 -31.27
C GLY A 116 -0.09 -19.22 -29.89
N ILE A 117 0.68 -20.19 -29.41
CA ILE A 117 1.48 -20.03 -28.20
C ILE A 117 2.89 -19.66 -28.64
N ILE A 118 3.37 -18.50 -28.22
CA ILE A 118 4.75 -18.08 -28.36
C ILE A 118 5.49 -18.48 -27.09
N THR A 119 6.55 -19.27 -27.24
CA THR A 119 7.45 -19.62 -26.13
C THR A 119 8.61 -18.62 -26.07
N LEU A 120 8.73 -17.91 -24.97
CA LEU A 120 9.78 -16.95 -24.66
C LEU A 120 10.99 -17.67 -24.05
N ASN A 121 12.19 -17.31 -24.51
CA ASN A 121 13.44 -17.79 -23.90
C ASN A 121 13.83 -16.97 -22.66
N THR A 122 13.33 -15.74 -22.57
CA THR A 122 13.59 -14.81 -21.47
C THR A 122 12.29 -14.11 -21.07
N THR A 123 12.09 -13.91 -19.76
CA THR A 123 10.90 -13.21 -19.25
C THR A 123 11.15 -12.65 -17.84
N ASP A 124 10.52 -11.52 -17.55
CA ASP A 124 10.46 -10.95 -16.21
C ASP A 124 9.13 -11.31 -15.57
N PHE A 125 9.17 -11.74 -14.31
CA PHE A 125 7.97 -12.13 -13.59
C PHE A 125 8.11 -11.85 -12.10
N VAL A 126 6.96 -11.86 -11.41
CA VAL A 126 6.88 -11.50 -10.00
C VAL A 126 6.24 -12.64 -9.24
N LEU A 127 6.89 -13.08 -8.17
CA LEU A 127 6.27 -13.95 -7.17
C LEU A 127 5.68 -13.08 -6.08
N GLN A 128 4.44 -13.37 -5.69
CA GLN A 128 3.71 -12.61 -4.70
C GLN A 128 3.42 -13.47 -3.46
N PHE A 129 3.81 -12.99 -2.29
CA PHE A 129 3.62 -13.65 -1.01
C PHE A 129 2.78 -12.77 -0.07
N PRO A 130 2.02 -13.36 0.87
CA PRO A 130 1.59 -12.64 2.04
C PRO A 130 2.82 -12.14 2.82
N HIS A 131 2.75 -10.93 3.35
CA HIS A 131 3.83 -10.39 4.16
C HIS A 131 3.72 -10.86 5.61
N PHE A 132 4.80 -11.43 6.14
CA PHE A 132 4.92 -11.86 7.54
C PHE A 132 6.08 -11.13 8.20
N SER A 133 5.88 -10.61 9.40
CA SER A 133 6.91 -9.83 10.12
C SER A 133 8.11 -10.66 10.58
N ASP A 134 7.94 -11.97 10.67
CA ASP A 134 8.97 -12.96 11.02
C ASP A 134 9.57 -13.67 9.80
N ALA A 135 9.21 -13.27 8.57
CA ALA A 135 9.79 -13.81 7.37
C ALA A 135 11.30 -13.52 7.26
N LYS A 136 12.07 -14.54 6.88
CA LYS A 136 13.54 -14.50 6.80
C LYS A 136 14.05 -14.67 5.39
N GLU A 137 13.52 -15.62 4.63
CA GLU A 137 13.96 -15.86 3.24
C GLU A 137 12.82 -16.40 2.36
N VAL A 138 12.93 -16.17 1.06
CA VAL A 138 12.18 -16.88 0.03
C VAL A 138 13.11 -17.90 -0.63
N VAL A 139 12.71 -19.16 -0.65
CA VAL A 139 13.46 -20.25 -1.29
C VAL A 139 12.70 -20.71 -2.53
N VAL A 140 13.39 -20.79 -3.67
CA VAL A 140 12.85 -21.36 -4.90
C VAL A 140 13.44 -22.74 -5.12
N LEU A 141 12.58 -23.74 -5.22
CA LEU A 141 12.90 -25.13 -5.49
C LEU A 141 12.49 -25.48 -6.93
N ASN A 142 13.28 -26.30 -7.61
CA ASN A 142 12.90 -26.84 -8.91
C ASN A 142 11.86 -27.98 -8.76
N PRO A 143 11.30 -28.52 -9.87
CA PRO A 143 10.35 -29.63 -9.81
C PRO A 143 10.88 -30.89 -9.12
N ARG A 144 12.21 -31.05 -9.06
CA ARG A 144 12.89 -32.14 -8.34
C ARG A 144 13.19 -31.82 -6.86
N LYS A 145 12.66 -30.71 -6.34
CA LYS A 145 12.81 -30.21 -4.96
C LYS A 145 14.25 -29.80 -4.57
N PHE A 146 15.13 -29.56 -5.54
CA PHE A 146 16.44 -28.96 -5.26
C PHE A 146 16.33 -27.44 -5.17
N LYS A 147 17.00 -26.84 -4.18
CA LYS A 147 17.12 -25.39 -4.03
C LYS A 147 17.86 -24.80 -5.23
N VAL A 148 17.17 -23.95 -5.97
CA VAL A 148 17.71 -23.18 -7.11
C VAL A 148 18.22 -21.84 -6.63
N MET A 149 17.47 -21.19 -5.72
CA MET A 149 17.76 -19.84 -5.27
C MET A 149 17.22 -19.62 -3.85
N GLY A 150 17.86 -18.72 -3.11
CA GLY A 150 17.37 -18.19 -1.83
C GLY A 150 17.51 -16.67 -1.82
N VAL A 151 16.43 -15.96 -1.49
CA VAL A 151 16.38 -14.50 -1.40
C VAL A 151 16.23 -14.13 0.06
N SER A 152 17.26 -13.51 0.64
CA SER A 152 17.19 -13.04 2.02
C SER A 152 16.21 -11.87 2.14
N LEU A 153 15.28 -12.01 3.06
CA LEU A 153 14.29 -10.99 3.38
C LEU A 153 14.72 -10.08 4.52
N GLN A 154 15.84 -10.37 5.20
CA GLN A 154 16.43 -9.43 6.16
C GLN A 154 16.62 -8.08 5.46
N GLU A 155 15.72 -7.15 5.73
CA GLU A 155 15.71 -5.83 5.15
C GLU A 155 16.78 -4.99 5.85
N GLU A 156 17.58 -4.30 5.03
CA GLU A 156 18.03 -2.96 5.37
C GLU A 156 16.81 -2.23 5.93
N GLN A 157 16.79 -1.99 7.24
CA GLN A 157 15.62 -1.47 7.93
C GLN A 157 15.18 -0.16 7.26
N PHE A 158 14.18 -0.26 6.37
CA PHE A 158 13.47 0.89 5.85
C PHE A 158 13.04 1.68 7.07
N VAL A 159 13.52 2.93 7.13
CA VAL A 159 13.36 3.86 8.25
C VAL A 159 12.02 3.59 8.91
N PRO A 160 11.99 3.14 10.18
CA PRO A 160 10.76 2.73 10.85
C PRO A 160 9.72 3.80 10.54
N GLN A 161 8.62 3.41 9.89
CA GLN A 161 7.57 4.35 9.49
C GLN A 161 7.34 5.25 10.68
N ARG A 162 7.67 6.55 10.54
CA ARG A 162 7.68 7.48 11.67
C ARG A 162 6.34 7.30 12.36
N PRO A 163 6.35 6.83 13.61
CA PRO A 163 5.14 6.31 14.21
C PRO A 163 4.11 7.44 14.26
N ALA A 164 2.86 7.12 13.92
CA ALA A 164 1.80 8.10 13.65
C ALA A 164 1.56 9.10 14.80
N TRP A 165 2.05 8.82 16.02
CA TRP A 165 1.99 9.74 17.15
C TRP A 165 2.77 11.04 16.95
N TRP A 166 3.73 11.13 16.03
CA TRP A 166 4.36 12.43 15.75
C TRP A 166 3.30 13.43 15.24
N TRP A 167 2.41 13.02 14.33
CA TRP A 167 1.33 13.88 13.87
C TRP A 167 0.39 14.29 15.00
N LEU A 168 0.13 13.39 15.95
CA LEU A 168 -0.66 13.70 17.15
C LEU A 168 0.03 14.74 18.05
N LEU A 169 1.35 14.64 18.25
CA LEU A 169 2.11 15.65 18.99
C LEU A 169 2.11 17.01 18.28
N LEU A 170 2.23 17.02 16.95
CA LEU A 170 2.21 18.25 16.17
C LEU A 170 0.83 18.92 16.27
N LEU A 171 -0.24 18.13 16.20
CA LEU A 171 -1.61 18.61 16.39
C LEU A 171 -1.84 19.12 17.82
N LEU A 172 -1.34 18.42 18.84
CA LEU A 172 -1.40 18.86 20.24
C LEU A 172 -0.68 20.20 20.45
N LEU A 173 0.51 20.36 19.87
CA LEU A 173 1.28 21.62 19.91
C LEU A 173 0.51 22.78 19.26
N LEU A 174 -0.14 22.54 18.12
CA LEU A 174 -0.99 23.54 17.46
C LEU A 174 -2.18 23.96 18.34
N VAL A 175 -2.81 23.01 19.03
CA VAL A 175 -3.92 23.30 19.97
C VAL A 175 -3.43 24.14 21.16
N ILE A 176 -2.28 23.79 21.74
CA ILE A 176 -1.67 24.56 22.84
C ILE A 176 -1.35 25.99 22.38
N ALA A 177 -0.73 26.14 21.20
CA ALA A 177 -0.40 27.44 20.63
C ALA A 177 -1.65 28.30 20.41
N ALA A 178 -2.71 27.73 19.83
CA ALA A 178 -3.99 28.42 19.63
C ALA A 178 -4.61 28.89 20.96
N CYS A 179 -4.57 28.05 22.00
CA CYS A 179 -5.03 28.41 23.35
C CYS A 179 -4.22 29.56 23.96
N LEU A 180 -2.90 29.57 23.79
CA LEU A 180 -2.03 30.64 24.30
C LEU A 180 -2.31 31.98 23.59
N VAL A 181 -2.46 31.97 22.26
CA VAL A 181 -2.80 33.15 21.47
C VAL A 181 -4.16 33.70 21.90
N TYR A 182 -5.17 32.84 22.05
CA TYR A 182 -6.50 33.24 22.52
C TYR A 182 -6.46 33.89 23.92
N ARG A 183 -5.70 33.31 24.86
CA ARG A 183 -5.55 33.89 26.20
C ARG A 183 -4.83 35.24 26.19
N HIS A 184 -3.89 35.45 25.27
CA HIS A 184 -3.20 36.73 25.11
C HIS A 184 -4.14 37.82 24.61
N LEU A 185 -4.88 37.54 23.53
CA LEU A 185 -5.83 38.49 22.94
C LEU A 185 -6.92 38.90 23.94
N LYS A 186 -7.45 37.94 24.72
CA LYS A 186 -8.46 38.23 25.75
C LYS A 186 -7.95 39.08 26.91
N LYS A 187 -6.63 39.17 27.11
CA LYS A 187 -6.03 39.98 28.19
C LYS A 187 -5.89 41.46 27.82
N GLU A 188 -5.94 41.77 26.53
CA GLU A 188 -5.85 43.14 26.02
C GLU A 188 -7.22 43.82 25.90
N GLU A 189 -8.32 43.07 26.03
CA GLU A 189 -9.70 43.55 26.18
C GLU A 189 -10.07 43.79 27.65
#